data_AF-A0A7R9R1C8-F1
#
_entry.id   AF-A0A7R9R1C8-F1
#
_cell.length_a   1.000
_cell.length_b   1.000
_cell.length_c   1.000
_cell.angle_alpha   90.00
_cell.angle_beta   90.00
_cell.angle_gamma   90.00
#
_symmetry.space_group_name_H-M   'P 1'
#
loop_
_entity.id
_entity.type
_entity.pdbx_description
1 polymer ?
#
loop_
_entity_poly.entity_id
_entity_poly.type
_entity_poly.pdbx_seq_one_letter_code
_entity_poly.pdbx_strand_id
1 'polypeptide(L)'
;TTSTTTKTSIIKNDLHLDKERRNAKVLKSIQQQLNVDQNAALKPDTKRPFNSRDDACKRLLRYHVFNAPVMSTSDMDKSDQLFEKVSQHLLQKKQQLFDKFRVLLLKQSMKETNSAEHVMIDRMFINDEMNSLKTDRETVAE
;
A
#
# COMPACT_ATOMS: atom_id res chain seq x y z
N THR A 1 52.62 1.69 -37.57
CA THR A 1 52.67 1.03 -36.24
C THR A 1 51.46 1.34 -35.35
N THR A 2 50.29 1.71 -35.89
CA THR A 2 49.14 2.21 -35.11
C THR A 2 47.93 1.25 -35.00
N SER A 3 48.03 0.01 -35.47
CA SER A 3 46.87 -0.90 -35.60
C SER A 3 46.61 -1.83 -34.40
N THR A 4 47.51 -1.89 -33.41
CA THR A 4 47.43 -2.85 -32.28
C THR A 4 46.75 -2.28 -31.03
N THR A 5 46.81 -0.95 -30.82
CA THR A 5 46.24 -0.29 -29.64
C THR A 5 44.71 -0.24 -29.67
N THR A 6 44.11 -0.04 -30.87
CA THR A 6 42.65 0.04 -31.06
C THR A 6 41.96 -1.33 -30.96
N LYS A 7 42.61 -2.41 -31.42
CA LYS A 7 42.05 -3.77 -31.28
C LYS A 7 42.02 -4.21 -29.82
N THR A 8 43.03 -3.84 -29.04
CA THR A 8 43.11 -4.18 -27.62
C THR A 8 42.07 -3.44 -26.77
N SER A 9 41.73 -2.19 -27.11
CA SER A 9 40.68 -1.44 -26.43
C SER A 9 39.27 -1.95 -26.78
N ILE A 10 39.02 -2.33 -28.03
CA ILE A 10 37.74 -2.94 -28.45
C ILE A 10 37.52 -4.30 -27.74
N ILE A 11 38.53 -5.17 -27.74
CA ILE A 11 38.45 -6.49 -27.08
C ILE A 11 38.24 -6.35 -25.56
N LYS A 12 38.88 -5.36 -24.92
CA LYS A 12 38.67 -5.09 -23.48
C LYS A 12 37.25 -4.59 -23.18
N ASN A 13 36.66 -3.79 -24.07
CA ASN A 13 35.29 -3.31 -23.93
C ASN A 13 34.26 -4.44 -24.14
N ASP A 14 34.48 -5.34 -25.09
CA ASP A 14 33.61 -6.51 -25.33
C ASP A 14 33.64 -7.48 -24.14
N LEU A 15 34.82 -7.76 -23.57
CA LEU A 15 34.96 -8.61 -22.38
C LEU A 15 34.26 -8.01 -21.14
N HIS A 16 34.25 -6.68 -21.03
CA HIS A 16 33.56 -5.96 -19.97
C HIS A 16 32.03 -6.06 -20.10
N LEU A 17 31.50 -5.84 -21.31
CA LEU A 17 30.07 -6.01 -21.61
C LEU A 17 29.59 -7.46 -21.34
N ASP A 18 30.39 -8.46 -21.69
CA ASP A 18 30.06 -9.86 -21.42
C ASP A 18 30.10 -10.22 -19.94
N LYS A 19 30.96 -9.55 -19.16
CA LYS A 19 30.97 -9.67 -17.70
C LYS A 19 29.71 -9.04 -17.10
N GLU A 20 29.30 -7.87 -17.55
CA GLU A 20 28.07 -7.20 -17.11
C GLU A 20 26.82 -8.00 -17.46
N ARG A 21 26.73 -8.56 -18.68
CA ARG A 21 25.63 -9.44 -19.09
C ARG A 21 25.53 -10.70 -18.24
N ARG A 22 26.67 -11.32 -17.91
CA ARG A 22 26.71 -12.47 -16.99
C ARG A 22 26.24 -12.08 -15.59
N ASN A 23 26.70 -10.94 -15.08
CA ASN A 23 26.27 -10.43 -13.77
C ASN A 23 24.76 -10.15 -13.73
N ALA A 24 24.21 -9.50 -14.76
CA ALA A 24 22.78 -9.24 -14.87
C ALA A 24 21.96 -10.54 -14.92
N LYS A 25 22.45 -11.56 -15.63
CA LYS A 25 21.82 -12.88 -15.67
C LYS A 25 21.83 -13.56 -14.30
N VAL A 26 22.96 -13.50 -13.58
CA VAL A 26 23.08 -14.05 -12.23
C VAL A 26 22.14 -13.33 -11.26
N LEU A 27 22.09 -12.00 -11.29
CA LEU A 27 21.17 -11.21 -10.46
C LEU A 27 19.71 -11.61 -10.70
N LYS A 28 19.31 -11.75 -11.97
CA LYS A 28 17.96 -12.18 -12.34
C LYS A 28 17.65 -13.59 -11.81
N SER A 29 18.60 -14.53 -11.94
CA SER A 29 18.44 -15.89 -11.41
C SER A 29 18.34 -15.91 -9.87
N ILE A 30 19.12 -15.06 -9.18
CA ILE A 30 19.05 -14.92 -7.72
C ILE A 30 17.67 -14.38 -7.30
N GLN A 31 17.17 -13.35 -7.97
CA GLN A 31 15.85 -12.78 -7.67
C GLN A 31 14.73 -13.79 -7.90
N GLN A 32 14.80 -14.57 -8.99
CA GLN A 32 13.84 -15.62 -9.26
C GLN A 32 13.88 -16.71 -8.19
N GLN A 33 15.08 -17.15 -7.81
CA GLN A 33 15.25 -18.14 -6.75
C GLN A 33 14.73 -17.65 -5.40
N LEU A 34 14.99 -16.37 -5.07
CA LEU A 34 14.48 -15.73 -3.86
C LEU A 34 12.94 -15.75 -3.80
N ASN A 35 12.27 -15.42 -4.91
CA ASN A 35 10.81 -15.49 -4.99
C ASN A 35 10.26 -16.91 -4.80
N VAL A 36 10.93 -17.91 -5.39
CA VAL A 36 10.57 -19.33 -5.22
C VAL A 36 10.68 -19.73 -3.76
N ASP A 37 11.81 -19.40 -3.12
CA ASP A 37 12.07 -19.78 -1.74
C ASP A 37 11.14 -19.06 -0.76
N GLN A 38 10.83 -17.78 -0.97
CA GLN A 38 9.84 -17.04 -0.19
C GLN A 38 8.45 -17.67 -0.26
N ASN A 39 7.96 -17.99 -1.46
CA ASN A 39 6.65 -18.60 -1.64
C ASN A 39 6.58 -20.00 -0.99
N ALA A 40 7.65 -20.78 -1.12
CA ALA A 40 7.73 -22.11 -0.53
C ALA A 40 7.86 -22.08 1.00
N ALA A 41 8.45 -21.03 1.58
CA ALA A 41 8.47 -20.81 3.02
C ALA A 41 7.09 -20.36 3.58
N LEU A 42 6.32 -19.57 2.82
CA LEU A 42 4.96 -19.17 3.19
C LEU A 42 3.94 -20.31 3.08
N LYS A 43 4.16 -21.25 2.16
CA LYS A 43 3.26 -22.39 1.89
C LYS A 43 4.05 -23.70 1.85
N PRO A 44 4.59 -24.17 2.99
CA PRO A 44 5.37 -25.38 3.04
C PRO A 44 4.51 -26.63 2.89
N ASP A 45 5.08 -27.69 2.29
CA ASP A 45 4.50 -29.02 2.39
C ASP A 45 4.76 -29.57 3.80
N THR A 46 3.70 -29.66 4.61
CA THR A 46 3.74 -30.22 5.98
C THR A 46 3.23 -31.66 6.03
N LYS A 47 2.74 -32.21 4.91
CA LYS A 47 2.07 -33.52 4.88
C LYS A 47 3.05 -34.64 4.57
N ARG A 48 4.13 -34.35 3.84
CA ARG A 48 5.13 -35.34 3.44
C ARG A 48 6.39 -35.27 4.31
N PRO A 49 6.90 -36.42 4.81
CA PRO A 49 8.19 -36.48 5.51
C PRO A 49 9.34 -36.07 4.58
N PHE A 50 10.53 -35.87 5.15
CA PHE A 50 11.73 -35.61 4.36
C PHE A 50 12.19 -36.89 3.65
N ASN A 51 12.41 -36.80 2.34
CA ASN A 51 12.82 -37.96 1.54
C ASN A 51 14.33 -38.24 1.63
N SER A 52 15.14 -37.24 1.99
CA SER A 52 16.58 -37.35 2.16
C SER A 52 17.14 -36.18 2.98
N ARG A 53 18.42 -36.26 3.37
CA ARG A 53 19.13 -35.13 3.99
C ARG A 53 19.11 -33.89 3.11
N ASP A 54 19.31 -34.06 1.80
CA ASP A 54 19.31 -32.97 0.83
C ASP A 54 17.94 -32.30 0.71
N ASP A 55 16.86 -33.11 0.71
CA ASP A 55 15.48 -32.60 0.74
C ASP A 55 15.19 -31.78 2.01
N ALA A 56 15.61 -32.30 3.17
CA ALA A 56 15.49 -31.59 4.44
C ALA A 56 16.23 -30.25 4.41
N CYS A 57 17.50 -30.25 3.98
CA CYS A 57 18.29 -29.03 3.87
C CYS A 57 17.64 -28.01 2.93
N LYS A 58 17.18 -28.42 1.74
CA LYS A 58 16.53 -27.53 0.78
C LYS A 58 15.24 -26.93 1.32
N ARG A 59 14.39 -27.73 1.97
CA ARG A 59 13.11 -27.26 2.52
C ARG A 59 13.32 -26.33 3.72
N LEU A 60 14.29 -26.63 4.58
CA LEU A 60 14.59 -25.84 5.77
C LEU A 60 15.33 -24.52 5.44
N LEU A 61 16.25 -24.54 4.46
CA LEU A 61 17.03 -23.35 4.09
C LEU A 61 16.16 -22.16 3.67
N ARG A 62 15.00 -22.42 3.06
CA ARG A 62 14.05 -21.40 2.57
C ARG A 62 13.56 -20.45 3.66
N TYR A 63 13.48 -20.89 4.91
CA TYR A 63 13.06 -20.05 6.03
C TYR A 63 14.07 -18.96 6.37
N HIS A 64 15.34 -19.14 6.00
CA HIS A 64 16.37 -18.12 6.20
C HIS A 64 16.32 -16.99 5.16
N VAL A 65 15.48 -17.09 4.12
CA VAL A 65 15.29 -15.99 3.15
C VAL A 65 14.62 -14.78 3.81
N PHE A 66 13.82 -15.01 4.86
CA PHE A 66 13.23 -13.98 5.69
C PHE A 66 14.06 -13.66 6.93
N ASN A 67 15.36 -13.98 6.93
CA ASN A 67 16.25 -13.61 8.04
C ASN A 67 16.44 -12.09 8.06
N ALA A 68 15.39 -11.39 8.48
CA ALA A 68 15.45 -10.02 8.91
C ALA A 68 16.32 -9.97 10.17
N PRO A 69 17.09 -8.90 10.38
CA PRO A 69 17.80 -8.71 11.62
C PRO A 69 16.81 -8.88 12.78
N VAL A 70 17.11 -9.78 13.71
CA VAL A 70 16.35 -9.89 14.95
C VAL A 70 16.48 -8.54 15.64
N MET A 71 15.37 -7.80 15.71
CA MET A 71 15.36 -6.50 16.36
C MET A 71 15.81 -6.68 17.80
N SER A 72 16.62 -5.74 18.30
CA SER A 72 17.01 -5.79 19.71
C SER A 72 15.75 -5.72 20.57
N THR A 73 15.79 -6.30 21.77
CA THR A 73 14.67 -6.18 22.72
C THR A 73 14.30 -4.72 22.96
N SER A 74 15.30 -3.84 23.02
CA SER A 74 15.09 -2.40 23.17
C SER A 74 14.35 -1.75 22.00
N ASP A 75 14.50 -2.26 20.79
CA ASP A 75 13.82 -1.71 19.61
C ASP A 75 12.39 -2.26 19.50
N MET A 76 12.16 -3.50 19.95
CA MET A 76 10.81 -4.05 20.10
C MET A 76 10.02 -3.25 21.15
N ASP A 77 10.61 -2.99 22.31
CA ASP A 77 9.98 -2.19 23.38
C ASP A 77 9.62 -0.77 22.91
N LYS A 78 10.49 -0.13 22.12
CA LYS A 78 10.19 1.19 21.52
C LYS A 78 9.04 1.11 20.52
N SER A 79 8.98 0.05 19.71
CA SER A 79 7.90 -0.17 18.75
C SER A 79 6.57 -0.32 19.48
N ASP A 80 6.54 -1.11 20.56
CA ASP A 80 5.34 -1.32 21.38
C ASP A 80 4.90 -0.04 22.09
N GLN A 81 5.84 0.74 22.64
CA GLN A 81 5.54 2.04 23.23
C GLN A 81 4.93 3.02 22.21
N LEU A 82 5.47 3.06 20.99
CA LEU A 82 4.92 3.91 19.94
C LEU A 82 3.52 3.45 19.53
N PHE A 83 3.33 2.14 19.37
CA PHE A 83 2.04 1.55 19.04
C PHE A 83 0.99 1.87 20.10
N GLU A 84 1.31 1.68 21.38
CA GLU A 84 0.43 1.97 22.50
C GLU A 84 0.04 3.46 22.52
N LYS A 85 1.03 4.36 22.38
CA LYS A 85 0.79 5.81 22.37
C LYS A 85 -0.14 6.23 21.24
N VAL A 86 0.07 5.70 20.03
CA VAL A 86 -0.78 5.99 18.86
C VAL A 86 -2.18 5.44 19.09
N SER A 87 -2.29 4.19 19.54
CA SER A 87 -3.58 3.53 19.80
C SER A 87 -4.41 4.28 20.84
N GLN A 88 -3.79 4.68 21.96
CA GLN A 88 -4.44 5.50 22.98
C GLN A 88 -4.91 6.84 22.42
N HIS A 89 -4.08 7.51 21.62
CA HIS A 89 -4.45 8.78 20.99
C HIS A 89 -5.67 8.63 20.07
N LEU A 90 -5.69 7.59 19.23
CA LEU A 90 -6.82 7.31 18.35
C LEU A 90 -8.10 7.02 19.13
N LEU A 91 -8.00 6.25 20.21
CA LEU A 91 -9.15 5.94 21.06
C LEU A 91 -9.73 7.20 21.71
N GLN A 92 -8.87 8.10 22.20
CA GLN A 92 -9.28 9.38 22.76
C GLN A 92 -9.94 10.27 21.69
N LYS A 93 -9.37 10.36 20.49
CA LYS A 93 -9.94 11.13 19.37
C LYS A 93 -11.29 10.59 18.94
N LYS A 94 -11.44 9.27 18.87
CA LYS A 94 -12.72 8.61 18.61
C LYS A 94 -13.76 9.04 19.65
N GLN A 95 -13.41 8.96 20.93
CA GLN A 95 -14.33 9.34 22.01
C GLN A 95 -14.75 10.81 21.91
N GLN A 96 -13.78 11.73 21.73
CA GLN A 96 -14.05 13.15 21.54
C GLN A 96 -15.00 13.42 20.36
N LEU A 97 -14.84 12.67 19.26
CA LEU A 97 -15.71 12.78 18.10
C LEU A 97 -17.14 12.35 18.43
N PHE A 98 -17.32 11.23 19.13
CA PHE A 98 -18.64 10.77 19.56
C PHE A 98 -19.30 11.75 20.53
N ASP A 99 -18.54 12.31 21.46
CA ASP A 99 -19.08 13.28 22.42
C ASP A 99 -19.50 14.58 21.71
N LYS A 100 -18.68 15.07 20.77
CA LYS A 100 -19.06 16.21 19.91
C LYS A 100 -20.32 15.90 19.10
N PHE A 101 -20.41 14.72 18.52
CA PHE A 101 -21.56 14.30 17.73
C PHE A 101 -22.84 14.25 18.57
N ARG A 102 -22.79 13.68 19.78
CA ARG A 102 -23.92 13.67 20.73
C ARG A 102 -24.39 15.08 21.06
N VAL A 103 -23.45 15.99 21.36
CA VAL A 103 -23.77 17.39 21.63
C VAL A 103 -24.39 18.08 20.42
N LEU A 104 -23.87 17.84 19.21
CA LEU A 104 -24.42 18.42 17.98
C LEU A 104 -25.83 17.90 17.69
N LEU A 105 -26.07 16.60 17.86
CA LEU A 105 -27.40 16.01 17.72
C LEU A 105 -28.40 16.64 18.69
N LEU A 106 -28.03 16.75 19.97
CA LEU A 106 -28.89 17.38 20.98
C LEU A 106 -29.16 18.85 20.64
N LYS A 107 -28.14 19.61 20.25
CA LYS A 107 -28.31 21.00 19.83
C LYS A 107 -29.22 21.13 18.61
N GLN A 108 -29.14 20.20 17.67
CA GLN A 108 -30.00 20.20 16.50
C GLN A 108 -31.45 19.87 16.86
N SER A 109 -31.68 18.91 17.75
CA SER A 109 -33.05 18.55 18.19
C SER A 109 -33.74 19.63 19.01
N MET A 110 -32.96 20.51 19.67
CA MET A 110 -33.49 21.63 20.46
C MET A 110 -33.77 22.89 19.64
N LYS A 111 -33.39 22.95 18.36
CA LYS A 111 -33.70 24.10 17.51
C LYS A 111 -35.16 24.08 17.09
N GLU A 112 -35.83 25.21 17.27
CA GLU A 112 -37.24 25.38 16.87
C GLU A 112 -37.43 25.40 15.35
N THR A 113 -36.40 25.75 14.58
CA THR A 113 -36.42 25.70 13.10
C THR A 113 -35.10 25.17 12.53
N ASN A 114 -35.19 24.20 11.61
CA ASN A 114 -34.04 23.73 10.84
C ASN A 114 -33.72 24.74 9.72
N SER A 115 -33.06 25.85 10.07
CA SER A 115 -32.70 26.91 9.10
C SER A 115 -31.98 26.38 7.84
N ALA A 116 -31.13 25.35 7.96
CA ALA A 116 -30.46 24.75 6.81
C ALA A 116 -31.39 23.92 5.91
N GLU A 117 -32.33 23.20 6.50
CA GLU A 117 -33.35 22.43 5.74
C GLU A 117 -34.30 23.40 5.03
N HIS A 118 -34.73 24.46 5.72
CA HIS A 118 -35.58 25.50 5.14
C HIS A 118 -34.90 26.17 3.94
N VAL A 119 -33.64 26.60 4.08
CA VAL A 119 -32.87 27.18 2.97
C VAL A 119 -32.65 26.18 1.82
N MET A 120 -32.52 24.89 2.14
CA MET A 120 -32.38 23.84 1.11
C MET A 120 -33.69 23.62 0.36
N ILE A 121 -34.82 23.61 1.07
CA ILE A 121 -36.16 23.54 0.48
C ILE A 121 -36.43 24.79 -0.38
N ASP A 122 -36.11 25.99 0.11
CA ASP A 122 -36.27 27.24 -0.65
C ASP A 122 -35.46 27.20 -1.94
N ARG A 123 -34.21 26.70 -1.88
CA ARG A 123 -33.38 26.51 -3.08
C ARG A 123 -33.96 25.50 -4.06
N MET A 124 -34.49 24.39 -3.56
CA MET A 124 -35.15 23.39 -4.41
C MET A 124 -36.38 23.99 -5.10
N PHE A 125 -37.20 24.71 -4.34
CA PHE A 125 -38.40 25.37 -4.85
C PHE A 125 -38.09 26.37 -5.97
N ILE A 126 -37.12 27.27 -5.73
CA ILE A 126 -36.70 28.26 -6.74
C ILE A 126 -36.16 27.59 -8.01
N ASN A 127 -35.41 26.49 -7.85
CA ASN A 127 -34.84 25.77 -8.98
C ASN A 127 -35.92 25.05 -9.81
N ASP A 128 -36.92 24.47 -9.14
CA ASP A 128 -38.07 23.86 -9.81
C ASP A 128 -38.91 24.91 -10.55
N GLU A 129 -39.18 26.07 -9.94
CA GLU A 129 -39.83 27.18 -10.63
C GLU A 129 -39.03 27.66 -11.85
N MET A 130 -37.70 27.84 -11.71
CA MET A 130 -36.86 28.22 -12.85
C MET A 130 -36.92 27.20 -13.98
N ASN A 131 -36.93 25.90 -13.66
CA ASN A 131 -37.02 24.85 -14.65
C ASN A 131 -38.39 24.85 -15.35
N SER A 132 -39.48 25.03 -14.60
CA SER A 132 -40.83 25.16 -15.16
C SER A 132 -40.94 26.38 -16.08
N LEU A 133 -40.42 27.53 -15.65
CA LEU A 133 -40.39 28.74 -16.47
C LEU A 133 -39.56 28.54 -17.74
N LYS A 134 -38.47 27.78 -17.67
CA LYS A 134 -37.64 27.46 -18.83
C LYS A 134 -38.41 26.58 -19.82
N THR A 135 -39.08 25.53 -19.35
CA THR A 135 -39.88 24.65 -20.22
C THR A 135 -41.06 25.39 -20.85
N ASP A 136 -41.72 26.29 -20.10
CA ASP A 136 -42.81 27.10 -20.62
C ASP A 136 -42.33 28.07 -21.71
N ARG A 137 -41.13 28.64 -21.55
CA ARG A 137 -40.53 29.49 -22.59
C ARG A 137 -40.14 28.72 -23.83
N GLU A 138 -39.66 27.49 -23.68
CA GLU A 138 -39.31 26.63 -24.81
C GLU A 138 -40.56 26.19 -25.58
N THR A 139 -41.64 25.82 -24.90
CA THR A 139 -42.91 25.40 -25.54
C THR A 139 -43.69 26.52 -26.21
N VAL A 140 -43.52 27.78 -25.79
CA VAL A 140 -44.09 28.96 -26.45
C VAL A 140 -43.23 29.43 -27.64
N ALA A 141 -41.95 29.03 -27.69
CA ALA A 141 -41.03 29.39 -28.77
C ALA A 141 -41.06 28.41 -29.96
N GLU A 142 -41.67 27.22 -29.80
CA GLU A 142 -42.08 26.32 -30.88
C GLU A 142 -43.45 26.70 -31.47
#